data_AF-A0A668AGU7-F1
#
_entry.id   AF-A0A668AGU7-F1
#
_cell.length_a   1.000
_cell.length_b   1.000
_cell.length_c   1.000
_cell.angle_alpha   90.00
_cell.angle_beta   90.00
_cell.angle_gamma   90.00
#
_symmetry.space_group_name_H-M   'P 1'
#
loop_
_entity.id
_entity.type
_entity.pdbx_description
1 polymer ?
#
loop_
_entity_poly.entity_id
_entity_poly.type
_entity_poly.pdbx_seq_one_letter_code
_entity_poly.pdbx_strand_id
1 'polypeptide(L)'
;MGASASVSLCVSSPDIAAAPVFGVSLERLREDGQLVCGVPLVLRHMVEFLDRNGNLHQRGLFRLSGSVVRTRQLRLRWDRGESVDLEQDGDVSTVASLLKLFLRELPTPLVPELQRKKLANQSLRDHLCSLPNENLSILSYLIHFLSTVATHSQINHMPMENLATVFGPCIFQ
;
A
#
# COMPACT_ATOMS: atom_id res chain seq x y z
N MET A 1 6.97 -62.92 -17.75
CA MET A 1 6.91 -62.21 -16.44
C MET A 1 7.59 -60.87 -16.65
N GLY A 2 6.79 -59.85 -16.97
CA GLY A 2 7.28 -58.51 -17.30
C GLY A 2 7.48 -57.67 -16.05
N ALA A 3 8.64 -57.01 -15.95
CA ALA A 3 8.89 -56.00 -14.94
C ALA A 3 8.54 -54.63 -15.55
N SER A 4 7.44 -54.07 -15.05
CA SER A 4 6.96 -52.73 -15.41
C SER A 4 7.87 -51.67 -14.78
N ALA A 5 8.29 -50.71 -15.59
CA ALA A 5 9.09 -49.55 -15.19
C ALA A 5 8.25 -48.59 -14.33
N SER A 6 8.71 -48.29 -13.11
CA SER A 6 8.18 -47.19 -12.32
C SER A 6 8.88 -45.89 -12.75
N VAL A 7 8.26 -45.18 -13.70
CA VAL A 7 8.61 -43.81 -14.04
C VAL A 7 8.18 -42.93 -12.87
N SER A 8 9.14 -42.41 -12.11
CA SER A 8 8.89 -41.35 -11.12
C SER A 8 8.56 -40.07 -11.86
N LEU A 9 7.28 -39.70 -11.89
CA LEU A 9 6.82 -38.40 -12.36
C LEU A 9 7.22 -37.35 -11.31
N CYS A 10 8.33 -36.67 -11.57
CA CYS A 10 8.62 -35.39 -10.91
C CYS A 10 7.55 -34.41 -11.36
N VAL A 11 6.51 -34.20 -10.54
CA VAL A 11 5.61 -33.07 -10.71
C VAL A 11 6.42 -31.84 -10.32
N SER A 12 6.96 -31.15 -11.32
CA SER A 12 7.46 -29.80 -11.17
C SER A 12 6.28 -28.95 -10.68
N SER A 13 6.30 -28.54 -9.41
CA SER A 13 5.44 -27.46 -8.94
C SER A 13 5.63 -26.29 -9.92
N PRO A 14 4.56 -25.61 -10.36
CA PRO A 14 4.75 -24.41 -11.16
C PRO A 14 5.58 -23.45 -10.30
N ASP A 15 6.74 -23.03 -10.81
CA ASP A 15 7.41 -21.84 -10.30
C ASP A 15 6.36 -20.72 -10.39
N ILE A 16 5.70 -20.43 -9.26
CA ILE A 16 4.90 -19.22 -9.12
C ILE A 16 5.96 -18.12 -9.11
N ALA A 17 6.34 -17.66 -10.30
CA ALA A 17 7.29 -16.59 -10.47
C ALA A 17 6.78 -15.43 -9.61
N ALA A 18 7.58 -15.03 -8.63
CA ALA A 18 7.23 -13.97 -7.71
C ALA A 18 6.72 -12.74 -8.49
N ALA A 19 5.49 -12.32 -8.20
CA ALA A 19 4.89 -11.18 -8.85
C ALA A 19 5.26 -9.91 -8.06
N PRO A 20 5.76 -8.85 -8.72
CA PRO A 20 6.01 -7.59 -8.05
C PRO A 20 4.71 -7.02 -7.48
N VAL A 21 4.80 -6.31 -6.36
CA VAL A 21 3.62 -5.66 -5.74
C VAL A 21 3.72 -4.13 -5.80
N PHE A 22 4.93 -3.58 -5.85
CA PHE A 22 5.17 -2.16 -6.08
C PHE A 22 5.31 -1.86 -7.57
N GLY A 23 4.85 -0.69 -8.01
CA GLY A 23 4.95 -0.32 -9.42
C GLY A 23 3.92 -0.99 -10.34
N VAL A 24 2.94 -1.68 -9.76
CA VAL A 24 1.98 -2.53 -10.49
C VAL A 24 0.58 -1.91 -10.47
N SER A 25 -0.18 -2.13 -11.55
CA SER A 25 -1.55 -1.61 -11.64
C SER A 25 -2.48 -2.30 -10.63
N LEU A 26 -3.51 -1.58 -10.17
CA LEU A 26 -4.51 -2.15 -9.27
C LEU A 26 -5.26 -3.33 -9.89
N GLU A 27 -5.47 -3.30 -11.21
CA GLU A 27 -6.04 -4.41 -11.98
C GLU A 27 -5.17 -5.66 -11.87
N ARG A 28 -3.86 -5.53 -12.05
CA ARG A 28 -2.95 -6.67 -11.97
C ARG A 28 -2.86 -7.21 -10.54
N LEU A 29 -2.80 -6.32 -9.53
CA LEU A 29 -2.86 -6.74 -8.13
C LEU A 29 -4.15 -7.52 -7.81
N ARG A 30 -5.28 -7.15 -8.42
CA ARG A 30 -6.54 -7.90 -8.29
C ARG A 30 -6.43 -9.30 -8.90
N GLU A 31 -5.90 -9.40 -10.12
CA GLU A 31 -5.71 -10.69 -10.82
C GLU A 31 -4.77 -11.62 -10.06
N ASP A 32 -3.72 -11.07 -9.45
CA ASP A 32 -2.74 -11.81 -8.64
C ASP A 32 -3.25 -12.13 -7.21
N GLY A 33 -4.51 -11.84 -6.91
CA GLY A 33 -5.11 -12.09 -5.60
C GLY A 33 -4.52 -11.25 -4.45
N GLN A 34 -3.86 -10.14 -4.78
CA GLN A 34 -3.19 -9.25 -3.83
C GLN A 34 -4.11 -8.17 -3.25
N LEU A 35 -5.43 -8.24 -3.50
CA LEU A 35 -6.43 -7.32 -2.95
C LEU A 35 -7.39 -8.04 -2.01
N VAL A 36 -7.70 -7.40 -0.89
CA VAL A 36 -8.82 -7.77 -0.02
C VAL A 36 -9.75 -6.57 0.06
N CYS A 37 -11.05 -6.76 -0.19
CA CYS A 37 -12.06 -5.69 -0.25
C CYS A 37 -11.62 -4.46 -1.08
N GLY A 38 -10.93 -4.68 -2.20
CA GLY A 38 -10.42 -3.61 -3.08
C GLY A 38 -9.18 -2.88 -2.59
N VAL A 39 -8.54 -3.32 -1.50
CA VAL A 39 -7.33 -2.69 -0.93
C VAL A 39 -6.15 -3.68 -0.97
N PRO A 40 -4.96 -3.26 -1.45
CA PRO A 40 -3.77 -4.10 -1.50
C PRO A 40 -3.35 -4.64 -0.14
N LEU A 41 -2.98 -5.92 -0.09
CA LEU A 41 -2.49 -6.58 1.12
C LEU A 41 -1.28 -5.86 1.72
N VAL A 42 -0.32 -5.47 0.88
CA VAL A 42 0.87 -4.72 1.34
C VAL A 42 0.49 -3.39 2.00
N LEU A 43 -0.54 -2.70 1.48
CA LEU A 43 -1.04 -1.45 2.06
C LEU A 43 -1.72 -1.70 3.41
N ARG A 44 -2.52 -2.77 3.54
CA ARG A 44 -3.14 -3.17 4.80
C ARG A 44 -2.10 -3.50 5.86
N HIS A 45 -1.10 -4.33 5.53
CA HIS A 45 -0.03 -4.69 6.48
C HIS A 45 0.71 -3.46 7.01
N MET A 46 1.02 -2.49 6.13
CA MET A 46 1.67 -1.24 6.53
C MET A 46 0.76 -0.38 7.44
N VAL A 47 -0.53 -0.27 7.12
CA VAL A 47 -1.49 0.47 7.95
C VAL A 47 -1.68 -0.20 9.31
N GLU A 48 -1.88 -1.51 9.35
CA GLU A 48 -2.04 -2.30 10.58
C GLU A 48 -0.83 -2.21 11.51
N PHE A 49 0.38 -2.14 10.95
CA PHE A 49 1.59 -1.88 11.74
C PHE A 49 1.58 -0.46 12.33
N LEU A 50 1.28 0.54 11.51
CA LEU A 50 1.34 1.95 11.94
C LEU A 50 0.19 2.35 12.89
N ASP A 51 -0.97 1.71 12.79
CA ASP A 51 -2.18 1.99 13.59
C ASP A 51 -2.10 1.41 15.03
N ARG A 52 -1.00 0.72 15.37
CA ARG A 52 -0.74 0.29 16.74
C ARG A 52 -0.50 1.52 17.61
N ASN A 53 -1.10 1.55 18.81
CA ASN A 53 -1.11 2.73 19.68
C ASN A 53 0.29 3.32 19.96
N GLY A 54 1.32 2.48 20.12
CA GLY A 54 2.70 2.94 20.28
C GLY A 54 3.28 3.64 19.04
N ASN A 55 2.94 3.14 17.85
CA ASN A 55 3.44 3.65 16.58
C ASN A 55 2.74 4.95 16.15
N LEU A 56 1.44 5.08 16.46
CA LEU A 56 0.65 6.30 16.23
C LEU A 56 1.21 7.52 16.98
N HIS A 57 1.92 7.32 18.08
CA HIS A 57 2.50 8.38 18.90
C HIS A 57 3.84 8.90 18.38
N GLN A 58 4.41 8.31 17.32
CA GLN A 58 5.69 8.77 16.80
C GLN A 58 5.60 10.22 16.30
N ARG A 59 6.37 11.10 16.93
CA ARG A 59 6.48 12.50 16.54
C ARG A 59 6.90 12.64 15.07
N GLY A 60 6.10 13.34 14.29
CA GLY A 60 6.33 13.55 12.87
C GLY A 60 6.04 12.32 11.99
N LEU A 61 5.17 11.41 12.43
CA LEU A 61 4.69 10.29 11.60
C LEU A 61 4.33 10.75 10.18
N PHE A 62 4.79 10.04 9.15
CA PHE A 62 4.76 10.43 7.72
C PHE A 62 5.59 11.64 7.30
N ARG A 63 5.86 12.62 8.18
CA ARG A 63 6.76 13.74 7.87
C ARG A 63 8.23 13.31 7.87
N LEU A 64 8.62 12.46 8.81
CA LEU A 64 9.99 11.94 8.89
C LEU A 64 10.25 10.93 7.77
N SER A 65 11.48 10.95 7.25
CA SER A 65 11.95 9.97 6.28
C SER A 65 12.54 8.77 7.00
N GLY A 66 12.16 7.57 6.56
CA GLY A 66 12.77 6.33 7.01
C GLY A 66 14.12 6.07 6.35
N SER A 67 14.74 4.96 6.72
CA SER A 67 16.00 4.53 6.12
C SER A 67 15.77 4.10 4.67
N VAL A 68 16.38 4.81 3.72
CA VAL A 68 16.30 4.50 2.27
C VAL A 68 16.72 3.06 1.96
N VAL A 69 17.79 2.58 2.60
CA VAL A 69 18.30 1.20 2.40
C VAL A 69 17.27 0.18 2.84
N ARG A 70 16.76 0.32 4.08
CA ARG A 70 15.73 -0.55 4.65
C ARG A 70 14.42 -0.50 3.85
N THR A 71 13.96 0.69 3.45
CA THR A 71 12.80 0.84 2.54
C THR A 71 13.00 0.04 1.26
N ARG A 72 14.16 0.16 0.61
CA ARG A 72 14.46 -0.60 -0.61
C ARG A 72 14.49 -2.11 -0.36
N GLN A 73 15.08 -2.55 0.76
CA GLN A 73 15.15 -3.96 1.13
C GLN A 73 13.75 -4.56 1.35
N LEU A 74 12.92 -3.93 2.18
CA LEU A 74 11.56 -4.40 2.47
C LEU A 74 10.68 -4.43 1.22
N ARG A 75 10.76 -3.39 0.38
CA ARG A 75 10.10 -3.37 -0.93
C ARG A 75 10.48 -4.58 -1.77
N LEU A 76 11.78 -4.84 -1.91
CA LEU A 76 12.29 -5.93 -2.74
C LEU A 76 11.88 -7.31 -2.20
N ARG A 77 11.83 -7.49 -0.89
CA ARG A 77 11.34 -8.73 -0.27
C ARG A 77 9.88 -8.98 -0.63
N TRP A 78 9.02 -7.96 -0.53
CA TRP A 78 7.63 -8.07 -0.97
C TRP A 78 7.49 -8.32 -2.48
N ASP A 79 8.25 -7.64 -3.33
CA ASP A 79 8.22 -7.87 -4.78
C ASP A 79 8.67 -9.30 -5.16
N ARG A 80 9.40 -9.98 -4.27
CA ARG A 80 9.84 -11.37 -4.42
C ARG A 80 8.89 -12.39 -3.76
N GLY A 81 7.77 -11.93 -3.21
CA GLY A 81 6.85 -12.80 -2.46
C GLY A 81 7.45 -13.36 -1.17
N GLU A 82 8.53 -12.76 -0.66
CA GLU A 82 9.11 -13.14 0.62
C GLU A 82 8.24 -12.64 1.78
N SER A 83 8.22 -13.40 2.88
CA SER A 83 7.59 -12.93 4.11
C SER A 83 8.34 -11.72 4.67
N VAL A 84 7.59 -10.73 5.15
CA VAL A 84 8.12 -9.51 5.78
C VAL A 84 7.43 -9.35 7.13
N ASP A 85 8.22 -9.31 8.20
CA ASP A 85 7.72 -9.00 9.55
C ASP A 85 8.08 -7.55 9.87
N LEU A 86 7.10 -6.65 9.82
CA LEU A 86 7.33 -5.22 10.04
C LEU A 86 7.76 -4.88 11.46
N GLU A 87 7.47 -5.75 12.44
CA GLU A 87 7.90 -5.54 13.83
C GLU A 87 9.40 -5.81 14.01
N GLN A 88 9.94 -6.77 13.25
CA GLN A 88 11.36 -7.17 13.35
C GLN A 88 12.23 -6.50 12.29
N ASP A 89 11.72 -6.39 11.07
CA ASP A 89 12.46 -5.90 9.91
C ASP A 89 12.30 -4.38 9.70
N GLY A 90 11.27 -3.78 10.32
CA GLY A 90 10.81 -2.42 10.07
C GLY A 90 11.01 -1.43 11.23
N ASP A 91 10.66 -0.18 10.95
CA ASP A 91 10.46 0.87 11.94
C ASP A 91 9.40 1.84 11.41
N VAL A 92 8.78 2.62 12.29
CA VAL A 92 7.66 3.51 11.95
C VAL A 92 7.98 4.47 10.81
N SER A 93 9.17 5.08 10.78
CA SER A 93 9.55 6.01 9.70
C SER A 93 9.74 5.28 8.37
N THR A 94 10.32 4.09 8.41
CA THR A 94 10.53 3.23 7.23
C THR A 94 9.20 2.74 6.65
N VAL A 95 8.28 2.25 7.48
CA VAL A 95 6.96 1.76 7.04
C VAL A 95 6.10 2.92 6.53
N ALA A 96 6.13 4.07 7.20
CA ALA A 96 5.47 5.28 6.70
C ALA A 96 6.03 5.72 5.33
N SER A 97 7.34 5.55 5.10
CA SER A 97 7.98 5.86 3.81
C SER A 97 7.59 4.86 2.72
N LEU A 98 7.50 3.57 3.05
CA LEU A 98 7.01 2.52 2.15
C LEU A 98 5.56 2.76 1.73
N LEU A 99 4.70 3.18 2.65
CA LEU A 99 3.29 3.45 2.35
C LEU A 99 3.16 4.58 1.31
N LYS A 100 3.88 5.69 1.53
CA LYS A 100 3.96 6.80 0.57
C LYS A 100 4.54 6.33 -0.77
N LEU A 101 5.57 5.48 -0.73
CA LEU A 101 6.21 4.95 -1.94
C LEU A 101 5.27 4.07 -2.75
N PHE A 102 4.49 3.19 -2.09
CA PHE A 102 3.52 2.32 -2.74
C PHE A 102 2.52 3.14 -3.56
N LEU A 103 1.93 4.17 -2.93
CA LEU A 103 1.01 5.08 -3.63
C LEU A 103 1.71 5.81 -4.78
N ARG A 104 2.97 6.22 -4.58
CA ARG A 104 3.75 6.95 -5.58
C ARG A 104 4.09 6.16 -6.83
N GLU A 105 4.32 4.85 -6.66
CA GLU A 105 4.72 3.97 -7.75
C GLU A 105 3.52 3.38 -8.50
N LEU A 106 2.26 3.65 -8.10
CA LEU A 106 1.11 3.22 -8.88
C LEU A 106 1.23 3.77 -10.32
N PRO A 107 1.08 2.93 -11.37
CA PRO A 107 1.20 3.36 -12.76
C PRO A 107 0.20 4.46 -13.14
N THR A 108 -0.96 4.45 -12.49
CA THR A 108 -1.94 5.53 -12.54
C THR A 108 -2.14 6.10 -11.13
N PRO A 109 -2.34 7.42 -10.99
CA PRO A 109 -2.52 8.03 -9.69
C PRO A 109 -3.76 7.48 -9.00
N LEU A 110 -3.74 7.43 -7.66
CA LEU A 110 -4.88 6.92 -6.89
C LEU A 110 -6.16 7.71 -7.20
N VAL A 111 -6.04 9.03 -7.39
CA VAL A 111 -7.12 9.85 -7.96
C VAL A 111 -6.66 10.36 -9.34
N PRO A 112 -7.08 9.72 -10.44
CA PRO A 112 -6.58 10.04 -11.77
C PRO A 112 -6.99 11.46 -12.22
N GLU A 113 -6.22 12.05 -13.14
CA GLU A 113 -6.41 13.45 -13.55
C GLU A 113 -7.78 13.76 -14.17
N LEU A 114 -8.33 12.82 -14.95
CA LEU A 114 -9.65 12.97 -15.56
C LEU A 114 -10.73 13.19 -14.50
N GLN A 115 -10.60 12.50 -13.38
CA GLN A 115 -11.43 12.67 -12.20
C GLN A 115 -11.12 14.02 -11.55
N ARG A 116 -9.85 14.36 -11.32
CA ARG A 116 -9.47 15.65 -10.70
C ARG A 116 -10.09 16.87 -11.39
N LYS A 117 -10.13 16.90 -12.72
CA LYS A 117 -10.73 18.01 -13.50
C LYS A 117 -12.24 18.17 -13.29
N LYS A 118 -12.94 17.10 -12.89
CA LYS A 118 -14.38 17.12 -12.59
C LYS A 118 -14.70 17.68 -11.21
N LEU A 119 -13.73 17.71 -10.28
CA LEU A 119 -13.91 18.27 -8.93
C LEU A 119 -14.36 19.73 -8.92
N ALA A 120 -13.98 20.51 -9.94
CA ALA A 120 -14.37 21.92 -10.03
C ALA A 120 -15.86 22.13 -10.38
N ASN A 121 -16.53 21.12 -10.95
CA ASN A 121 -17.84 21.26 -11.58
C ASN A 121 -18.91 20.31 -11.01
N GLN A 122 -18.57 19.47 -10.04
CA GLN A 122 -19.47 18.45 -9.48
C GLN A 122 -19.40 18.44 -7.96
N SER A 123 -20.46 17.92 -7.31
CA SER A 123 -20.42 17.68 -5.87
C SER A 123 -19.33 16.64 -5.56
N LEU A 124 -18.70 16.77 -4.39
CA LEU A 124 -17.68 15.82 -3.92
C LEU A 124 -18.22 14.36 -3.92
N ARG A 125 -19.50 14.17 -3.60
CA ARG A 125 -20.13 12.84 -3.59
C ARG A 125 -20.18 12.24 -4.98
N ASP A 126 -20.70 12.97 -5.95
CA ASP A 126 -20.79 12.49 -7.34
C ASP A 126 -19.41 12.20 -7.91
N HIS A 127 -18.43 13.00 -7.49
CA HIS A 127 -17.04 12.81 -7.86
C HIS A 127 -16.46 11.50 -7.33
N LEU A 128 -16.62 11.23 -6.04
CA LEU A 128 -16.15 9.98 -5.42
C LEU A 128 -16.83 8.75 -6.04
N CYS A 129 -18.12 8.85 -6.38
CA CYS A 129 -18.84 7.78 -7.09
C CYS A 129 -18.32 7.52 -8.51
N SER A 130 -17.53 8.42 -9.09
CA SER A 130 -16.93 8.26 -10.43
C SER A 130 -15.55 7.59 -10.43
N LEU A 131 -14.98 7.33 -9.25
CA LEU A 131 -13.72 6.60 -9.13
C LEU A 131 -13.95 5.10 -9.37
N PRO A 132 -12.97 4.40 -9.98
CA PRO A 132 -12.99 2.94 -9.99
C PRO A 132 -13.07 2.39 -8.56
N ASN A 133 -13.70 1.22 -8.40
CA ASN A 133 -14.00 0.63 -7.10
C ASN A 133 -12.75 0.48 -6.22
N GLU A 134 -11.65 -0.03 -6.78
CA GLU A 134 -10.38 -0.23 -6.08
C GLU A 134 -9.77 1.10 -5.63
N ASN A 135 -9.80 2.12 -6.50
CA ASN A 135 -9.33 3.48 -6.17
C ASN A 135 -10.14 4.07 -5.01
N LEU A 136 -11.47 3.97 -5.06
CA LEU A 136 -12.34 4.47 -4.00
C LEU A 136 -12.13 3.72 -2.68
N SER A 137 -11.99 2.39 -2.72
CA SER A 137 -11.70 1.56 -1.55
C SER A 137 -10.38 1.94 -0.89
N ILE A 138 -9.30 2.07 -1.68
CA ILE A 138 -7.98 2.47 -1.16
C ILE A 138 -8.04 3.89 -0.60
N LEU A 139 -8.66 4.83 -1.30
CA LEU A 139 -8.77 6.22 -0.85
C LEU A 139 -9.56 6.31 0.46
N SER A 140 -10.68 5.61 0.57
CA SER A 140 -11.50 5.60 1.79
C SER A 140 -10.75 4.96 2.96
N TYR A 141 -10.06 3.85 2.72
CA TYR A 141 -9.24 3.18 3.72
C TYR A 141 -8.09 4.08 4.21
N LEU A 142 -7.40 4.74 3.29
CA LEU A 142 -6.32 5.68 3.60
C LEU A 142 -6.84 6.90 4.38
N ILE A 143 -7.93 7.54 3.94
CA ILE A 143 -8.50 8.71 4.63
C ILE A 143 -8.94 8.36 6.05
N HIS A 144 -9.53 7.19 6.24
CA HIS A 144 -9.92 6.72 7.57
C HIS A 144 -8.70 6.61 8.48
N PHE A 145 -7.64 5.94 8.03
CA PHE A 145 -6.41 5.80 8.80
C PHE A 145 -5.70 7.13 9.05
N LEU A 146 -5.61 8.02 8.06
CA LEU A 146 -5.02 9.36 8.25
C LEU A 146 -5.83 10.20 9.25
N SER A 147 -7.15 10.02 9.29
CA SER A 147 -8.00 10.65 10.32
C SER A 147 -7.63 10.14 11.72
N THR A 148 -7.42 8.83 11.89
CA THR A 148 -6.93 8.25 13.15
C THR A 148 -5.56 8.80 13.54
N VAL A 149 -4.64 8.99 12.60
CA VAL A 149 -3.34 9.63 12.88
C VAL A 149 -3.52 11.07 13.36
N ALA A 150 -4.43 11.82 12.74
CA ALA A 150 -4.71 13.21 13.09
C ALA A 150 -5.39 13.36 14.46
N THR A 151 -6.20 12.39 14.92
CA THR A 151 -6.77 12.43 16.29
C THR A 151 -5.68 12.36 17.38
N HIS A 152 -4.51 11.81 17.05
CA HIS A 152 -3.33 11.75 17.93
C HIS A 152 -2.36 12.92 17.72
N SER A 153 -2.76 13.97 17.01
CA SER A 153 -1.92 15.12 16.64
C SER A 153 -1.29 15.87 17.82
N GLN A 154 -1.88 15.79 19.01
CA GLN A 154 -1.30 16.37 20.22
C GLN A 154 0.01 15.68 20.64
N ILE A 155 0.19 14.41 20.27
CA ILE A 155 1.37 13.60 20.60
C ILE A 155 2.29 13.51 19.38
N ASN A 156 1.74 13.11 18.23
CA ASN A 156 2.55 12.89 17.03
C ASN A 156 2.84 14.18 16.23
N HIS A 157 2.19 15.30 16.54
CA HIS A 157 2.34 16.60 15.85
C HIS A 157 1.97 16.58 14.36
N MET A 158 1.07 15.69 13.95
CA MET A 158 0.62 15.53 12.57
C MET A 158 -0.90 15.74 12.45
N PRO A 159 -1.38 17.00 12.55
CA PRO A 159 -2.77 17.33 12.24
C PRO A 159 -3.07 17.13 10.74
N MET A 160 -4.36 17.18 10.38
CA MET A 160 -4.83 16.82 9.05
C MET A 160 -4.20 17.66 7.93
N GLU A 161 -3.88 18.93 8.19
CA GLU A 161 -3.26 19.85 7.23
C GLU A 161 -1.84 19.41 6.88
N ASN A 162 -1.09 18.92 7.87
CA ASN A 162 0.26 18.38 7.66
C ASN A 162 0.19 17.07 6.86
N LEU A 163 -0.76 16.20 7.20
CA LEU A 163 -0.96 14.94 6.48
C LEU A 163 -1.39 15.18 5.02
N ALA A 164 -2.30 16.12 4.79
CA ALA A 164 -2.72 16.51 3.44
C ALA A 164 -1.56 17.02 2.59
N THR A 165 -0.64 17.81 3.18
CA THR A 165 0.57 18.27 2.49
C THR A 165 1.49 17.12 2.09
N VAL A 166 1.64 16.12 2.97
CA VAL A 166 2.49 14.94 2.72
C VAL A 166 1.87 13.99 1.69
N PHE A 167 0.55 13.74 1.78
CA PHE A 167 -0.14 12.74 0.96
C PHE A 167 -0.71 13.29 -0.34
N GLY A 168 -0.94 14.59 -0.46
CA GLY A 168 -1.43 15.21 -1.68
C GLY A 168 -0.63 14.79 -2.92
N PRO A 169 0.71 14.97 -2.93
CA PRO A 169 1.54 14.50 -4.03
C PRO A 169 1.45 12.99 -4.27
N CYS A 170 1.32 12.17 -3.23
CA CYS A 170 1.26 10.70 -3.36
C CYS A 170 -0.06 10.21 -3.98
N ILE A 171 -1.16 10.96 -3.77
CA ILE A 171 -2.50 10.60 -4.23
C ILE A 171 -2.76 11.13 -5.66
N PHE A 172 -2.19 12.29 -5.98
CA PHE A 172 -2.46 13.07 -7.18
C PHE A 172 -1.27 13.24 -8.13
N GLN A 173 -0.18 12.47 -8.00
CA GLN A 173 0.96 12.59 -8.93
C GLN A 173 0.59 12.35 -10.40
#